data_AF-A0A7C6B2B0-F1
#
_entry.id   AF-A0A7C6B2B0-F1
#
_cell.length_a   1.000
_cell.length_b   1.000
_cell.length_c   1.000
_cell.angle_alpha   90.00
_cell.angle_beta   90.00
_cell.angle_gamma   90.00
#
_symmetry.space_group_name_H-M   'P 1'
#
loop_
_entity.id
_entity.type
_entity.pdbx_description
1 polymer ?
#
loop_
_entity_poly.entity_id
_entity_poly.type
_entity_poly.pdbx_seq_one_letter_code
_entity_poly.pdbx_strand_id
1 'polypeptide(L)'
;MLNVLMLLLVAQAGGRMAVVRPTEIHDVLVNPGMGIQTFQRFRGDPINPGARWSELGPEPSLTQPGAPPDFPDSSVAYCRWFWSQIEPEPGSYRWEIIDRALETARQR
;
A
#
# COMPACT_ATOMS: atom_id res chain seq x y z
N MET A 1 -53.94 18.34 7.93
CA MET A 1 -53.68 18.97 6.62
C MET A 1 -52.88 20.24 6.84
N LEU A 2 -51.58 20.24 6.53
CA LEU A 2 -50.89 21.41 5.98
C LEU A 2 -49.52 20.96 5.43
N ASN A 3 -49.46 20.87 4.10
CA ASN A 3 -48.31 21.01 3.18
C ASN A 3 -46.91 20.80 3.79
N VAL A 4 -46.20 19.72 3.45
CA VAL A 4 -45.48 19.59 2.16
C VAL A 4 -44.91 20.94 1.72
N LEU A 5 -43.86 21.41 2.42
CA LEU A 5 -42.99 22.45 1.90
C LEU A 5 -41.61 21.83 1.64
N MET A 6 -41.53 21.29 0.43
CA MET A 6 -40.35 21.20 -0.41
C MET A 6 -39.40 22.38 -0.19
N LEU A 7 -38.15 22.09 0.17
CA LEU A 7 -37.01 22.79 -0.44
C LEU A 7 -35.83 21.81 -0.47
N LEU A 8 -35.63 21.22 -1.65
CA LEU A 8 -34.39 20.55 -2.03
C LEU A 8 -33.23 21.52 -1.76
N LEU A 9 -32.40 21.22 -0.76
CA LEU A 9 -31.08 21.80 -0.66
C LEU A 9 -30.24 21.15 -1.78
N VAL A 10 -30.41 21.64 -3.01
CA VAL A 10 -29.44 21.37 -4.07
C VAL A 10 -28.17 22.09 -3.62
N ALA A 11 -27.20 21.32 -3.11
CA ALA A 11 -25.85 21.80 -2.93
C ALA A 11 -25.34 22.26 -4.30
N GLN A 12 -25.33 23.58 -4.51
CA GLN A 12 -24.68 24.19 -5.66
C GLN A 12 -23.18 23.92 -5.52
N ALA A 13 -22.69 22.85 -6.13
CA ALA A 13 -21.26 22.65 -6.33
C ALA A 13 -20.76 23.63 -7.41
N GLY A 14 -20.80 24.93 -7.10
CA GLY A 14 -20.19 25.99 -7.90
C GLY A 14 -18.66 26.00 -7.75
N GLY A 15 -18.03 24.85 -7.97
CA GLY A 15 -16.57 24.74 -7.96
C GLY A 15 -16.01 25.53 -9.14
N ARG A 16 -15.29 26.62 -8.86
CA ARG A 16 -14.54 27.35 -9.90
C ARG A 16 -13.55 26.40 -10.55
N MET A 17 -13.70 26.16 -11.85
CA MET A 17 -12.74 25.36 -12.62
C MET A 17 -11.36 26.00 -12.53
N ALA A 18 -10.38 25.24 -12.05
CA ALA A 18 -8.98 25.62 -12.04
C ALA A 18 -8.21 24.73 -13.02
N VAL A 19 -7.41 25.34 -13.89
CA VAL A 19 -6.47 24.60 -14.73
C VAL A 19 -5.13 24.56 -14.00
N VAL A 20 -4.69 23.35 -13.66
CA VAL A 20 -3.38 23.11 -13.03
C VAL A 20 -2.43 22.57 -14.10
N ARG A 21 -1.24 23.18 -14.22
CA ARG A 21 -0.14 22.70 -15.07
C ARG A 21 1.05 22.41 -14.17
N PRO A 22 1.25 21.15 -13.74
CA PRO A 22 2.38 20.79 -12.89
C PRO A 22 3.70 21.11 -13.61
N THR A 23 4.71 21.53 -12.85
CA THR A 23 6.09 21.64 -13.36
C THR A 23 6.66 20.24 -13.54
N GLU A 24 7.34 20.01 -14.66
CA GLU A 24 8.06 18.76 -14.90
C GLU A 24 9.15 18.55 -13.86
N ILE A 25 9.33 17.30 -13.43
CA ILE A 25 10.40 16.88 -12.53
C ILE A 25 11.18 15.75 -13.20
N HIS A 26 12.45 15.62 -12.83
CA HIS A 26 13.30 14.49 -13.24
C HIS A 26 13.54 13.49 -12.10
N ASP A 27 12.89 13.71 -10.95
CA ASP A 27 12.93 12.82 -9.79
C ASP A 27 11.88 11.72 -9.88
N VAL A 28 12.03 10.66 -9.07
CA VAL A 28 11.02 9.60 -8.97
C VAL A 28 9.80 10.10 -8.21
N LEU A 29 8.65 10.12 -8.88
CA LEU A 29 7.37 10.40 -8.26
C LEU A 29 6.84 9.17 -7.54
N VAL A 30 6.66 9.27 -6.22
CA VAL A 30 5.97 8.26 -5.42
C VAL A 30 4.47 8.37 -5.66
N ASN A 31 3.99 7.65 -6.67
CA ASN A 31 2.61 7.75 -7.14
C ASN A 31 1.76 6.54 -6.68
N PRO A 32 0.74 6.72 -5.83
CA PRO A 32 -0.17 5.63 -5.47
C PRO A 32 -0.80 4.96 -6.71
N GLY A 33 -0.62 3.65 -6.83
CA GLY A 33 -1.23 2.86 -7.91
C GLY A 33 -0.54 2.96 -9.28
N MET A 34 0.60 3.66 -9.39
CA MET A 34 1.42 3.71 -10.62
C MET A 34 2.91 3.77 -10.28
N GLY A 35 3.76 3.15 -11.11
CA GLY A 35 5.22 3.20 -10.92
C GLY A 35 5.77 1.94 -10.25
N ILE A 36 6.57 2.12 -9.20
CA ILE A 36 7.38 1.07 -8.58
C ILE A 36 6.68 0.52 -7.34
N GLN A 37 6.70 -0.80 -7.18
CA GLN A 37 6.19 -1.51 -5.99
C GLN A 37 7.28 -2.36 -5.37
N THR A 38 7.27 -2.50 -4.05
CA THR A 38 8.14 -3.46 -3.36
C THR A 38 7.58 -4.88 -3.52
N PHE A 39 8.44 -5.89 -3.39
CA PHE A 39 8.04 -7.30 -3.42
C PHE A 39 8.33 -7.95 -2.06
N GLN A 40 7.29 -8.41 -1.38
CA GLN A 40 7.34 -9.13 -0.10
C GLN A 40 8.04 -8.36 1.03
N ARG A 41 8.06 -7.03 0.94
CA ARG A 41 8.77 -6.09 1.82
C ARG A 41 8.02 -4.75 1.90
N PHE A 42 8.27 -3.94 2.91
CA PHE A 42 7.72 -2.59 3.03
C PHE A 42 8.75 -1.51 2.67
N ARG A 43 8.29 -0.25 2.53
CA ARG A 43 9.17 0.89 2.27
C ARG A 43 10.24 0.99 3.37
N GLY A 44 11.48 1.16 2.93
CA GLY A 44 12.65 1.27 3.82
C GLY A 44 13.19 -0.06 4.33
N ASP A 45 12.55 -1.19 4.04
CA ASP A 45 13.14 -2.50 4.33
C ASP A 45 14.32 -2.78 3.40
N PRO A 46 15.35 -3.52 3.85
CA PRO A 46 16.47 -3.89 3.00
C PRO A 46 16.02 -4.63 1.74
N ILE A 47 16.67 -4.38 0.60
CA ILE A 47 16.43 -5.15 -0.63
C ILE A 47 16.91 -6.60 -0.47
N ASN A 48 16.33 -7.51 -1.25
CA ASN A 48 16.82 -8.89 -1.29
C ASN A 48 18.27 -8.93 -1.85
N PRO A 49 19.13 -9.82 -1.34
CA PRO A 49 20.52 -9.88 -1.76
C PRO A 49 20.66 -10.42 -3.19
N GLY A 50 21.31 -9.64 -4.06
CA GLY A 50 21.55 -10.01 -5.46
C GLY A 50 20.25 -10.19 -6.24
N ALA A 51 20.20 -11.21 -7.09
CA ALA A 51 19.02 -11.53 -7.90
C ALA A 51 18.07 -12.56 -7.24
N ARG A 52 18.05 -12.62 -5.91
CA ARG A 52 17.21 -13.58 -5.15
C ARG A 52 15.94 -12.90 -4.64
N TRP A 53 14.94 -13.71 -4.33
CA TRP A 53 13.74 -13.27 -3.63
C TRP A 53 13.25 -14.36 -2.66
N SER A 54 12.42 -13.96 -1.71
CA SER A 54 11.75 -14.84 -0.76
C SER A 54 10.25 -14.82 -1.04
N GLU A 55 9.62 -15.99 -1.11
CA GLU A 55 8.15 -16.12 -1.21
C GLU A 55 7.50 -16.23 0.19
N LEU A 56 8.29 -16.09 1.26
CA LEU A 56 7.79 -16.26 2.63
C LEU A 56 6.98 -15.05 3.10
N GLY A 57 7.48 -13.84 2.88
CA GLY A 57 6.75 -12.55 2.87
C GLY A 57 5.82 -12.15 4.05
N PRO A 58 5.70 -10.84 4.33
CA PRO A 58 6.86 -10.05 4.70
C PRO A 58 7.59 -10.76 5.85
N GLU A 59 8.89 -10.98 5.68
CA GLU A 59 9.71 -11.50 6.77
C GLU A 59 9.63 -10.53 7.95
N PRO A 60 9.60 -11.02 9.21
CA PRO A 60 9.48 -10.15 10.37
C PRO A 60 10.44 -8.98 10.25
N SER A 61 9.89 -7.77 10.37
CA SER A 61 10.66 -6.54 10.31
C SER A 61 11.85 -6.65 11.26
N LEU A 62 13.04 -6.32 10.76
CA LEU A 62 14.21 -6.11 11.60
C LEU A 62 13.78 -5.10 12.69
N THR A 63 14.04 -5.43 13.95
CA THR A 63 13.59 -4.65 15.12
C THR A 63 14.05 -3.19 15.09
N GLN A 64 14.96 -2.84 14.18
CA GLN A 64 15.34 -1.47 13.88
C GLN A 64 15.47 -1.30 12.36
N PRO A 65 14.88 -0.24 11.76
CA PRO A 65 15.16 0.10 10.38
C PRO A 65 16.65 0.46 10.29
N GLY A 66 17.39 -0.28 9.47
CA GLY A 66 18.75 0.10 9.10
C GLY A 66 18.74 1.38 8.23
N ALA A 67 19.89 1.70 7.64
CA ALA A 67 19.91 2.73 6.59
C ALA A 67 18.91 2.36 5.47
N PRO A 68 18.15 3.32 4.93
CA PRO A 68 17.27 3.07 3.79
C PRO A 68 18.05 2.41 2.64
N PRO A 69 17.45 1.45 1.93
CA PRO A 69 18.10 0.82 0.78
C PRO A 69 18.30 1.84 -0.35
N ASP A 70 19.29 1.59 -1.20
CA ASP A 70 19.39 2.24 -2.51
C ASP A 70 18.34 1.65 -3.46
N PHE A 71 17.09 2.05 -3.25
CA PHE A 71 15.93 1.64 -4.03
C PHE A 71 14.87 2.75 -4.01
N PRO A 72 14.16 3.01 -5.12
CA PRO A 72 13.16 4.05 -5.15
C PRO A 72 12.03 3.83 -4.14
N ASP A 73 11.57 4.92 -3.54
CA ASP A 73 10.43 4.88 -2.63
C ASP A 73 9.17 4.37 -3.34
N SER A 74 8.32 3.66 -2.59
CA SER A 74 7.05 3.15 -3.08
C SER A 74 5.91 3.40 -2.10
N SER A 75 4.75 3.74 -2.63
CA SER A 75 3.48 3.84 -1.91
C SER A 75 2.72 2.52 -1.84
N VAL A 76 3.18 1.47 -2.54
CA VAL A 76 2.49 0.18 -2.63
C VAL A 76 3.46 -0.96 -2.31
N ALA A 77 3.11 -1.76 -1.30
CA ALA A 77 3.79 -3.02 -1.00
C ALA A 77 3.01 -4.20 -1.59
N TYR A 78 3.66 -4.99 -2.45
CA TYR A 78 3.07 -6.21 -3.00
C TYR A 78 3.54 -7.43 -2.21
N CYS A 79 2.63 -8.04 -1.46
CA CYS A 79 2.85 -9.30 -0.75
C CYS A 79 1.98 -10.40 -1.37
N ARG A 80 2.53 -11.63 -1.44
CA ARG A 80 1.80 -12.81 -1.96
C ARG A 80 2.21 -14.06 -1.20
N TRP A 81 1.36 -15.07 -1.19
CA TRP A 81 1.68 -16.35 -0.58
C TRP A 81 1.11 -17.48 -1.42
N PHE A 82 1.78 -18.62 -1.43
CA PHE A 82 1.15 -19.85 -1.87
C PHE A 82 0.03 -20.22 -0.91
N TRP A 83 -1.05 -20.80 -1.44
CA TRP A 83 -2.17 -21.23 -0.62
C TRP A 83 -1.73 -22.22 0.47
N SER A 84 -0.80 -23.12 0.18
CA SER A 84 -0.23 -24.05 1.17
C SER A 84 0.52 -23.36 2.33
N GLN A 85 0.89 -22.09 2.19
CA GLN A 85 1.41 -21.31 3.31
C GLN A 85 0.28 -20.73 4.18
N ILE A 86 -0.89 -20.47 3.61
CA ILE A 86 -2.04 -19.94 4.35
C ILE A 86 -2.84 -21.08 4.97
N GLU A 87 -3.02 -22.19 4.25
CA GLU A 87 -3.70 -23.40 4.68
C GLU A 87 -2.75 -24.59 4.48
N PRO A 88 -1.82 -24.84 5.43
CA PRO A 88 -0.92 -25.99 5.35
C PRO A 88 -1.65 -27.34 5.40
N GLU A 89 -2.76 -27.40 6.15
CA GLU A 89 -3.64 -28.56 6.24
C GLU A 89 -5.09 -28.08 6.07
N PRO A 90 -5.98 -28.85 5.42
CA PRO A 90 -7.38 -28.43 5.22
C PRO A 90 -8.06 -27.99 6.52
N GLY A 91 -8.59 -26.78 6.53
CA GLY A 91 -9.24 -26.15 7.69
C GLY A 91 -8.30 -25.55 8.73
N SER A 92 -6.98 -25.71 8.58
CA SER A 92 -5.96 -25.13 9.46
C SER A 92 -5.37 -23.88 8.82
N TYR A 93 -5.93 -22.72 9.14
CA TYR A 93 -5.53 -21.45 8.53
C TYR A 93 -4.56 -20.66 9.38
N ARG A 94 -3.51 -20.14 8.73
CA ARG A 94 -2.50 -19.25 9.30
C ARG A 94 -2.78 -17.79 8.96
N TRP A 95 -3.94 -17.28 9.38
CA TRP A 95 -4.35 -15.90 9.12
C TRP A 95 -3.41 -14.86 9.73
N GLU A 96 -2.66 -15.23 10.76
CA GLU A 96 -1.67 -14.37 11.40
C GLU A 96 -0.58 -13.87 10.44
N ILE A 97 -0.35 -14.56 9.32
CA ILE A 97 0.56 -14.11 8.26
C ILE A 97 0.04 -12.81 7.64
N ILE A 98 -1.25 -12.79 7.29
CA ILE A 98 -1.91 -11.63 6.67
C ILE A 98 -2.07 -10.52 7.70
N ASP A 99 -2.49 -10.86 8.92
CA ASP A 99 -2.69 -9.87 9.99
C ASP A 99 -1.39 -9.13 10.31
N ARG A 100 -0.26 -9.86 10.39
CA ARG A 100 1.06 -9.25 10.60
C ARG A 100 1.49 -8.36 9.44
N ALA A 101 1.22 -8.76 8.20
CA ALA A 101 1.52 -7.93 7.04
C ALA A 101 0.72 -6.62 7.06
N LEU A 102 -0.58 -6.70 7.36
CA LEU A 102 -1.43 -5.52 7.48
C LEU A 102 -1.01 -4.61 8.64
N GLU A 103 -0.66 -5.20 9.78
CA GLU A 103 -0.19 -4.44 10.93
C GLU A 103 1.14 -3.74 10.64
N THR A 104 2.09 -4.44 10.02
CA THR A 104 3.36 -3.84 9.60
C THR A 104 3.12 -2.70 8.59
N ALA A 105 2.17 -2.86 7.67
CA ALA A 105 1.82 -1.80 6.72
C ALA A 105 1.29 -0.53 7.39
N ARG A 106 0.60 -0.63 8.54
CA ARG A 106 0.10 0.54 9.30
C ARG A 106 1.23 1.31 10.00
N GLN A 107 2.35 0.64 10.28
CA GLN A 107 3.48 1.19 11.02
C GLN A 107 4.51 1.88 10.11
N ARG A 108 4.34 1.83 8.78
CA ARG A 108 5.28 2.31 7.76
C ARG A 108 4.66 3.43 6.94
#